data_AF-A0A2D5PMY4-F1
#
_entry.id   AF-A0A2D5PMY4-F1
#
_cell.length_a   1.000
_cell.length_b   1.000
_cell.length_c   1.000
_cell.angle_alpha   90.00
_cell.angle_beta   90.00
_cell.angle_gamma   90.00
#
_symmetry.space_group_name_H-M   'P 1'
#
loop_
_entity.id
_entity.type
_entity.pdbx_description
1 polymer ?
#
loop_
_entity_poly.entity_id
_entity_poly.type
_entity_poly.pdbx_seq_one_letter_code
_entity_poly.pdbx_strand_id
1 'polypeptide(L)'
;MNFLKKIKSEYNTKLFNDHIINQNYDLAYQLVLDLKGKDQVDFFLFLKSIYNKFIDLPDAFYKKKIIWTLSYDLSDVSFVNKFLDYYLPKNSKTTFDTKNYTNTLSDYFIKNKIGMEDDKISFNNFLKYSSLYQNLLLFDCDKEFLFLDSCGSFFENNQKDYFTNSNIVFCYFYIIASPEILYLRYKNINKSSEASFNEMFNFSDHHFLNPMQNKLKVYENRTNLNTNIKSWTDSNVINTYKGKIISYQRLLDETEEVLIEILFHLKQYNFNIEINMNDIKNFISSNNIESINSIKLSNNEKKFLDRNLDQTINFSQ
;
A
#
# COMPACT_ATOMS: atom_id res chain seq x y z
N MET A 1 -17.67 9.57 26.41
CA MET A 1 -16.65 10.62 26.25
C MET A 1 -17.00 11.78 27.18
N ASN A 2 -16.06 12.30 28.00
CA ASN A 2 -16.34 13.39 28.96
C ASN A 2 -16.68 14.70 28.22
N PHE A 3 -17.60 15.51 28.75
CA PHE A 3 -18.08 16.78 28.16
C PHE A 3 -16.94 17.72 27.74
N LEU A 4 -15.90 17.84 28.57
CA LEU A 4 -14.72 18.67 28.27
C LEU A 4 -13.93 18.18 27.05
N LYS A 5 -13.86 16.85 26.81
CA LYS A 5 -13.19 16.30 25.62
C LYS A 5 -13.95 16.64 24.34
N LYS A 6 -15.29 16.66 24.41
CA LYS A 6 -16.14 17.05 23.29
C LYS A 6 -15.91 18.52 22.90
N ILE A 7 -15.90 19.43 23.88
CA ILE A 7 -15.61 20.86 23.63
C ILE A 7 -14.23 21.05 22.99
N LYS A 8 -13.19 20.38 23.52
CA LYS A 8 -11.83 20.46 22.95
C LYS A 8 -11.77 19.96 21.51
N SER A 9 -12.44 18.85 21.22
CA SER A 9 -12.50 18.28 19.86
C SER A 9 -13.21 19.22 18.89
N GLU A 10 -14.32 19.82 19.29
CA GLU A 10 -15.07 20.80 18.48
C GLU A 10 -14.24 22.06 18.23
N TYR A 11 -13.56 22.58 19.26
CA TYR A 11 -12.66 23.72 19.13
C TYR A 11 -11.53 23.45 18.13
N ASN A 12 -10.82 22.34 18.28
CA ASN A 12 -9.72 21.98 17.37
C ASN A 12 -10.22 21.75 15.94
N THR A 13 -11.39 21.14 15.78
CA THR A 13 -12.03 20.95 14.47
C THR A 13 -12.34 22.29 13.82
N LYS A 14 -12.89 23.25 14.57
CA LYS A 14 -13.18 24.59 14.06
C LYS A 14 -11.89 25.33 13.68
N LEU A 15 -10.88 25.31 14.55
CA LEU A 15 -9.60 25.95 14.31
C LEU A 15 -8.89 25.38 13.07
N PHE A 16 -8.90 24.06 12.91
CA PHE A 16 -8.39 23.40 11.71
C PHE A 16 -9.11 23.91 10.46
N ASN A 17 -10.44 23.99 10.49
CA ASN A 17 -11.22 24.48 9.35
C ASN A 17 -10.92 25.93 9.03
N ASP A 18 -10.78 26.78 10.04
CA ASP A 18 -10.43 28.19 9.85
C ASP A 18 -9.06 28.31 9.18
N HIS A 19 -8.09 27.47 9.55
CA HIS A 19 -6.79 27.43 8.85
C HIS A 19 -6.91 26.96 7.40
N ILE A 20 -7.69 25.91 7.11
CA ILE A 20 -7.89 25.41 5.74
C ILE A 20 -8.60 26.45 4.86
N ILE A 21 -9.68 27.09 5.36
CA ILE A 21 -10.44 28.11 4.61
C ILE A 21 -9.55 29.32 4.29
N ASN A 22 -8.72 29.73 5.24
CA ASN A 22 -7.78 30.84 5.05
C ASN A 22 -6.48 30.43 4.35
N GLN A 23 -6.38 29.21 3.81
CA GLN A 23 -5.20 28.67 3.11
C GLN A 23 -3.91 28.67 3.96
N ASN A 24 -4.05 28.71 5.28
CA ASN A 24 -2.94 28.66 6.24
C ASN A 24 -2.53 27.20 6.50
N TYR A 25 -2.12 26.49 5.45
CA TYR A 25 -1.87 25.04 5.51
C TYR A 25 -0.76 24.64 6.48
N ASP A 26 0.28 25.47 6.64
CA ASP A 26 1.33 25.20 7.62
C ASP A 26 0.82 25.26 9.05
N LEU A 27 -0.06 26.23 9.38
CA LEU A 27 -0.69 26.30 10.70
C LEU A 27 -1.65 25.11 10.93
N ALA A 28 -2.41 24.72 9.91
CA ALA A 28 -3.26 23.53 9.98
C ALA A 28 -2.43 22.26 10.23
N TYR A 29 -1.30 22.10 9.53
CA TYR A 29 -0.40 20.96 9.68
C TYR A 29 0.24 20.95 11.08
N GLN A 30 0.71 22.10 11.57
CA GLN A 30 1.26 22.20 12.92
C GLN A 30 0.23 21.90 14.01
N LEU A 31 -1.02 22.35 13.85
CA LEU A 31 -2.11 21.97 14.76
C LEU A 31 -2.28 20.45 14.86
N VAL A 32 -2.21 19.74 13.73
CA VAL A 32 -2.29 18.27 13.69
C VAL A 32 -1.13 17.64 14.47
N LEU A 33 0.10 18.12 14.26
CA LEU A 33 1.28 17.62 14.97
C LEU A 33 1.25 17.91 16.48
N ASP A 34 0.81 19.10 16.87
CA ASP A 34 0.66 19.49 18.28
C ASP A 34 -0.36 18.60 19.02
N LEU A 35 -1.41 18.16 18.32
CA LEU A 35 -2.40 17.23 18.87
C LEU A 35 -1.83 15.81 19.01
N LYS A 36 -1.08 15.34 18.00
CA LYS A 36 -0.33 14.07 18.07
C LYS A 36 0.58 14.02 19.30
N GLY A 37 1.28 15.11 19.59
CA GLY A 37 2.24 15.19 20.71
C GLY A 37 1.61 15.17 22.12
N LYS A 38 0.29 15.35 22.24
CA LYS A 38 -0.41 15.49 23.54
C LYS A 38 -1.02 14.18 24.03
N ASP A 39 -1.89 13.58 23.22
CA ASP A 39 -2.60 12.34 23.56
C ASP A 39 -3.03 11.63 22.26
N GLN A 40 -2.61 10.37 22.11
CA GLN A 40 -2.79 9.61 20.87
C GLN A 40 -4.24 9.19 20.62
N VAL A 41 -5.02 9.00 21.69
CA VAL A 41 -6.44 8.66 21.58
C VAL A 41 -7.23 9.89 21.14
N ASP A 42 -7.00 11.04 21.77
CA ASP A 42 -7.64 12.30 21.40
C ASP A 42 -7.21 12.74 19.99
N PHE A 43 -5.94 12.51 19.61
CA PHE A 43 -5.45 12.71 18.24
C PHE A 43 -6.21 11.86 17.21
N PHE A 44 -6.34 10.56 17.46
CA PHE A 44 -7.12 9.67 16.58
C PHE A 44 -8.58 10.10 16.47
N LEU A 45 -9.22 10.47 17.59
CA LEU A 45 -10.60 10.95 17.59
C LEU A 45 -10.76 12.25 16.81
N PHE A 46 -9.78 13.16 16.89
CA PHE A 46 -9.74 14.38 16.09
C PHE A 46 -9.60 14.07 14.59
N LEU A 47 -8.63 13.23 14.17
CA LEU A 47 -8.52 12.87 12.76
C LEU A 47 -9.80 12.19 12.24
N LYS A 48 -10.42 11.34 13.07
CA LYS A 48 -11.70 10.69 12.77
C LYS A 48 -12.86 11.68 12.66
N SER A 49 -12.84 12.83 13.33
CA SER A 49 -13.89 13.85 13.16
C SER A 49 -13.74 14.66 11.89
N ILE A 50 -12.53 14.73 11.32
CA ILE A 50 -12.22 15.51 10.11
C ILE A 50 -11.90 14.64 8.87
N TYR A 51 -11.99 13.32 8.95
CA TYR A 51 -11.48 12.42 7.89
C TYR A 51 -12.03 12.68 6.48
N ASN A 52 -13.31 13.02 6.38
CA ASN A 52 -13.95 13.37 5.10
C ASN A 52 -13.26 14.56 4.40
N LYS A 53 -12.57 15.42 5.17
CA LYS A 53 -11.87 16.60 4.63
C LYS A 53 -10.53 16.24 4.02
N PHE A 54 -9.90 15.13 4.40
CA PHE A 54 -8.59 14.74 3.87
C PHE A 54 -8.58 14.56 2.35
N ILE A 55 -9.75 14.25 1.78
CA ILE A 55 -9.94 14.06 0.34
C ILE A 55 -9.70 15.36 -0.42
N ASP A 56 -10.13 16.48 0.17
CA ASP A 56 -10.08 17.81 -0.45
C ASP A 56 -8.82 18.62 -0.05
N LEU A 57 -7.96 18.08 0.82
CA LEU A 57 -6.74 18.79 1.23
C LEU A 57 -5.73 18.81 0.09
N PRO A 58 -5.18 19.99 -0.26
CA PRO A 58 -4.25 20.11 -1.38
C PRO A 58 -2.88 19.52 -1.05
N ASP A 59 -2.11 19.20 -2.09
CA ASP A 59 -0.73 18.71 -2.00
C ASP A 59 0.16 19.53 -1.03
N ALA A 60 0.03 20.86 -1.05
CA ALA A 60 0.81 21.80 -0.24
C ALA A 60 0.63 21.62 1.29
N PHE A 61 -0.48 21.03 1.72
CA PHE A 61 -0.70 20.69 3.12
C PHE A 61 0.20 19.53 3.58
N TYR A 62 0.44 18.54 2.70
CA TYR A 62 1.17 17.34 3.06
C TYR A 62 2.67 17.50 2.88
N LYS A 63 3.42 17.41 3.99
CA LYS A 63 4.89 17.49 4.00
C LYS A 63 5.60 16.14 3.82
N LYS A 64 4.84 15.05 3.88
CA LYS A 64 5.32 13.66 3.78
C LYS A 64 4.48 12.94 2.73
N LYS A 65 5.02 11.91 2.09
CA LYS A 65 4.31 11.15 1.06
C LYS A 65 4.43 9.63 1.25
N ILE A 66 3.47 8.91 0.67
CA ILE A 66 3.47 7.45 0.59
C ILE A 66 3.98 7.03 -0.79
N ILE A 67 4.83 6.01 -0.82
CA ILE A 67 5.16 5.25 -2.03
C ILE A 67 4.59 3.85 -1.85
N TRP A 68 3.71 3.43 -2.75
CA TRP A 68 3.10 2.10 -2.65
C TRP A 68 3.92 1.06 -3.41
N THR A 69 4.12 -0.10 -2.80
CA THR A 69 4.69 -1.30 -3.45
C THR A 69 3.67 -2.41 -3.37
N LEU A 70 3.01 -2.71 -4.47
CA LEU A 70 1.78 -3.48 -4.50
C LEU A 70 1.99 -4.77 -5.27
N SER A 71 1.29 -5.83 -4.86
CA SER A 71 1.14 -7.08 -5.62
C SER A 71 -0.10 -7.81 -5.13
N TYR A 72 -0.67 -8.69 -5.95
CA TYR A 72 -1.66 -9.65 -5.46
C TYR A 72 -1.11 -10.50 -4.30
N ASP A 73 0.17 -10.87 -4.36
CA ASP A 73 0.86 -11.64 -3.33
C ASP A 73 2.06 -10.84 -2.79
N LEU A 74 2.08 -10.60 -1.48
CA LEU A 74 3.12 -9.80 -0.83
C LEU A 74 4.53 -10.40 -0.98
N SER A 75 4.67 -11.68 -1.27
CA SER A 75 5.99 -12.26 -1.55
C SER A 75 6.64 -11.67 -2.82
N ASP A 76 5.85 -11.18 -3.78
CA ASP A 76 6.36 -10.64 -5.05
C ASP A 76 7.02 -9.26 -4.88
N VAL A 77 6.60 -8.48 -3.86
CA VAL A 77 7.20 -7.16 -3.58
C VAL A 77 8.50 -7.24 -2.78
N SER A 78 8.77 -8.39 -2.15
CA SER A 78 9.85 -8.56 -1.18
C SER A 78 11.23 -8.20 -1.73
N PHE A 79 11.52 -8.61 -2.97
CA PHE A 79 12.81 -8.36 -3.60
C PHE A 79 13.01 -6.86 -3.92
N VAL A 80 11.97 -6.20 -4.44
CA VAL A 80 11.99 -4.76 -4.72
C VAL A 80 12.15 -3.96 -3.43
N ASN A 81 11.42 -4.32 -2.37
CA ASN A 81 11.53 -3.65 -1.08
C ASN A 81 12.93 -3.81 -0.49
N LYS A 82 13.49 -5.04 -0.55
CA LYS A 82 14.87 -5.32 -0.12
C LYS A 82 15.90 -4.51 -0.92
N PHE A 83 15.67 -4.32 -2.22
CA PHE A 83 16.53 -3.49 -3.05
C PHE A 83 16.47 -2.01 -2.65
N LEU A 84 15.26 -1.46 -2.48
CA LEU A 84 15.07 -0.06 -2.08
C LEU A 84 15.70 0.22 -0.71
N ASP A 85 15.51 -0.69 0.25
CA ASP A 85 16.11 -0.61 1.59
C ASP A 85 17.64 -0.67 1.55
N TYR A 86 18.23 -1.43 0.63
CA TYR A 86 19.67 -1.50 0.44
C TYR A 86 20.23 -0.25 -0.27
N TYR A 87 19.53 0.21 -1.31
CA TYR A 87 20.07 1.15 -2.28
C TYR A 87 19.90 2.61 -1.85
N LEU A 88 18.70 2.98 -1.41
CA LEU A 88 18.34 4.37 -1.12
C LEU A 88 19.20 4.98 -0.01
N PRO A 89 19.54 4.30 1.11
CA PRO A 89 20.34 4.91 2.18
C PRO A 89 21.77 5.29 1.74
N LYS A 90 22.27 4.66 0.67
CA LYS A 90 23.61 4.92 0.11
C LYS A 90 23.61 6.01 -0.95
N ASN A 91 22.48 6.16 -1.65
CA ASN A 91 22.38 6.90 -2.90
C ASN A 91 21.34 8.04 -2.87
N SER A 92 20.73 8.29 -1.71
CA SER A 92 19.73 9.34 -1.52
C SER A 92 19.96 10.04 -0.18
N LYS A 93 19.68 11.35 -0.14
CA LYS A 93 19.60 12.13 1.11
C LYS A 93 18.22 12.09 1.75
N THR A 94 17.24 11.57 1.01
CA THR A 94 15.84 11.50 1.41
C THR A 94 15.67 10.50 2.54
N THR A 95 14.92 10.87 3.56
CA THR A 95 14.61 9.96 4.66
C THR A 95 13.38 9.12 4.34
N PHE A 96 13.46 7.81 4.55
CA PHE A 96 12.35 6.90 4.30
C PHE A 96 12.31 5.72 5.29
N ASP A 97 11.18 5.02 5.30
CA ASP A 97 10.98 3.73 5.95
C ASP A 97 10.18 2.81 5.01
N THR A 98 10.47 1.51 5.00
CA THR A 98 9.69 0.49 4.28
C THR A 98 8.96 -0.42 5.25
N LYS A 99 7.65 -0.58 5.09
CA LYS A 99 6.80 -1.36 6.00
C LYS A 99 5.62 -2.03 5.29
N ASN A 100 5.08 -3.06 5.89
CA ASN A 100 3.77 -3.60 5.51
C ASN A 100 2.64 -2.73 6.06
N TYR A 101 1.70 -2.33 5.21
CA TYR A 101 0.65 -1.37 5.55
C TYR A 101 -0.20 -1.83 6.72
N THR A 102 -0.73 -3.04 6.65
CA THR A 102 -1.70 -3.52 7.64
C THR A 102 -1.05 -3.96 8.95
N ASN A 103 0.17 -4.47 8.90
CA ASN A 103 0.98 -4.68 10.10
C ASN A 103 1.29 -3.34 10.79
N THR A 104 1.69 -2.32 10.04
CA THR A 104 1.98 -0.98 10.60
C THR A 104 0.73 -0.37 11.24
N LEU A 105 -0.44 -0.53 10.59
CA LEU A 105 -1.71 -0.07 11.14
C LEU A 105 -2.07 -0.82 12.43
N SER A 106 -1.94 -2.14 12.43
CA SER A 106 -2.13 -3.00 13.61
C SER A 106 -1.26 -2.53 14.78
N ASP A 107 0.04 -2.36 14.52
CA ASP A 107 1.02 -1.91 15.51
C ASP A 107 0.71 -0.51 16.05
N TYR A 108 0.25 0.41 15.19
CA TYR A 108 -0.16 1.76 15.61
C TYR A 108 -1.28 1.70 16.66
N PHE A 109 -2.36 0.95 16.39
CA PHE A 109 -3.49 0.87 17.30
C PHE A 109 -3.12 0.21 18.63
N ILE A 110 -2.29 -0.84 18.58
CA ILE A 110 -1.82 -1.56 19.77
C ILE A 110 -0.92 -0.68 20.63
N LYS A 111 0.11 -0.07 20.01
CA LYS A 111 1.09 0.78 20.69
C LYS A 111 0.40 1.95 21.40
N ASN A 112 -0.60 2.54 20.74
CA ASN A 112 -1.32 3.71 21.24
C ASN A 112 -2.55 3.38 22.10
N LYS A 113 -2.82 2.08 22.35
CA LYS A 113 -3.96 1.59 23.15
C LYS A 113 -5.31 2.15 22.69
N ILE A 114 -5.47 2.32 21.38
CA ILE A 114 -6.71 2.80 20.78
C ILE A 114 -7.60 1.57 20.54
N GLY A 115 -8.65 1.42 21.35
CA GLY A 115 -9.56 0.29 21.27
C GLY A 115 -10.33 0.24 19.95
N MET A 116 -10.29 -0.91 19.29
CA MET A 116 -11.13 -1.25 18.14
C MET A 116 -12.22 -2.24 18.58
N GLU A 117 -13.34 -2.25 17.86
CA GLU A 117 -14.39 -3.24 18.07
C GLU A 117 -13.87 -4.64 17.71
N ASP A 118 -14.09 -5.62 18.58
CA ASP A 118 -13.63 -7.01 18.45
C ASP A 118 -12.12 -7.19 18.15
N ASP A 119 -11.27 -6.23 18.54
CA ASP A 119 -9.84 -6.21 18.23
C ASP A 119 -9.54 -6.42 16.73
N LYS A 120 -10.41 -5.86 15.87
CA LYS A 120 -10.24 -5.92 14.41
C LYS A 120 -10.64 -4.64 13.69
N ILE A 121 -9.97 -4.37 12.58
CA ILE A 121 -10.45 -3.47 11.53
C ILE A 121 -11.12 -4.34 10.48
N SER A 122 -12.46 -4.39 10.53
CA SER A 122 -13.25 -5.15 9.55
C SER A 122 -13.09 -4.60 8.15
N PHE A 123 -13.37 -5.42 7.14
CA PHE A 123 -13.30 -5.02 5.73
C PHE A 123 -14.11 -3.74 5.42
N ASN A 124 -15.37 -3.68 5.84
CA ASN A 124 -16.21 -2.49 5.64
C ASN A 124 -15.64 -1.24 6.33
N ASN A 125 -15.04 -1.43 7.50
CA ASN A 125 -14.41 -0.36 8.23
C ASN A 125 -13.12 0.13 7.53
N PHE A 126 -12.32 -0.80 6.99
CA PHE A 126 -11.16 -0.51 6.15
C PHE A 126 -11.55 0.30 4.90
N LEU A 127 -12.57 -0.15 4.17
CA LEU A 127 -13.06 0.56 2.97
C LEU A 127 -13.50 2.00 3.30
N LYS A 128 -14.23 2.18 4.41
CA LYS A 128 -14.75 3.48 4.82
C LYS A 128 -13.67 4.44 5.30
N TYR A 129 -12.67 3.94 6.01
CA TYR A 129 -11.68 4.77 6.72
C TYR A 129 -10.27 4.66 6.13
N SER A 130 -10.12 4.18 4.89
CA SER A 130 -8.80 4.04 4.25
C SER A 130 -7.99 5.35 4.25
N SER A 131 -8.62 6.46 3.87
CA SER A 131 -8.00 7.79 3.90
C SER A 131 -7.57 8.20 5.32
N LEU A 132 -8.41 7.94 6.33
CA LEU A 132 -8.07 8.19 7.73
C LEU A 132 -6.83 7.38 8.15
N TYR A 133 -6.77 6.09 7.82
CA TYR A 133 -5.69 5.20 8.20
C TYR A 133 -4.37 5.56 7.54
N GLN A 134 -4.38 5.94 6.26
CA GLN A 134 -3.17 6.42 5.58
C GLN A 134 -2.67 7.73 6.18
N ASN A 135 -3.57 8.67 6.46
CA ASN A 135 -3.23 9.93 7.13
C ASN A 135 -2.66 9.68 8.53
N LEU A 136 -3.25 8.77 9.30
CA LEU A 136 -2.78 8.37 10.62
C LEU A 136 -1.30 7.94 10.57
N LEU A 137 -0.96 7.04 9.65
CA LEU A 137 0.41 6.55 9.48
C LEU A 137 1.35 7.64 8.96
N LEU A 138 0.87 8.50 8.07
CA LEU A 138 1.66 9.59 7.49
C LEU A 138 2.03 10.65 8.55
N PHE A 139 1.09 10.99 9.44
CA PHE A 139 1.37 11.87 10.57
C PHE A 139 2.20 11.17 11.65
N ASP A 140 2.08 9.85 11.81
CA ASP A 140 2.87 9.08 12.78
C ASP A 140 4.34 8.94 12.36
N CYS A 141 4.61 8.79 11.07
CA CYS A 141 5.95 8.61 10.51
C CYS A 141 6.83 9.86 10.68
N ASP A 142 8.11 9.69 11.00
CA ASP A 142 9.08 10.79 11.11
C ASP A 142 9.97 10.95 9.86
N LYS A 143 9.67 10.19 8.80
CA LYS A 143 10.39 10.21 7.53
C LYS A 143 9.65 11.05 6.50
N GLU A 144 10.36 11.51 5.48
CA GLU A 144 9.77 12.24 4.35
C GLU A 144 8.90 11.32 3.49
N PHE A 145 9.34 10.07 3.30
CA PHE A 145 8.62 9.06 2.53
C PHE A 145 8.35 7.81 3.34
N LEU A 146 7.16 7.25 3.15
CA LEU A 146 6.77 5.97 3.72
C LEU A 146 6.48 4.99 2.59
N PHE A 147 7.35 4.00 2.41
CA PHE A 147 7.13 2.90 1.49
C PHE A 147 6.21 1.88 2.17
N LEU A 148 5.02 1.70 1.61
CA LEU A 148 4.01 0.79 2.15
C LEU A 148 3.74 -0.33 1.16
N ASP A 149 3.93 -1.57 1.60
CA ASP A 149 3.43 -2.73 0.88
C ASP A 149 2.02 -3.14 1.28
N SER A 150 1.24 -3.57 0.30
CA SER A 150 -0.14 -4.02 0.45
C SER A 150 -0.53 -4.92 -0.71
N CYS A 151 -1.52 -5.77 -0.45
CA CYS A 151 -2.18 -6.57 -1.48
C CYS A 151 -3.59 -6.09 -1.82
N GLY A 152 -4.03 -4.97 -1.22
CA GLY A 152 -5.33 -4.40 -1.48
C GLY A 152 -5.49 -3.95 -2.94
N SER A 153 -6.64 -4.26 -3.53
CA SER A 153 -7.11 -3.69 -4.79
C SER A 153 -7.42 -2.21 -4.61
N PHE A 154 -7.17 -1.43 -5.66
CA PHE A 154 -7.69 -0.08 -5.74
C PHE A 154 -9.22 -0.13 -5.80
N PHE A 155 -9.88 0.81 -5.14
CA PHE A 155 -11.33 0.92 -5.15
C PHE A 155 -11.76 2.39 -5.13
N GLU A 156 -12.98 2.62 -5.58
CA GLU A 156 -13.75 3.84 -5.37
C GLU A 156 -15.08 3.44 -4.74
N ASN A 157 -15.42 4.03 -3.60
CA ASN A 157 -16.69 3.77 -2.93
C ASN A 157 -17.79 4.75 -3.42
N ASN A 158 -19.04 4.51 -3.02
CA ASN A 158 -20.19 5.34 -3.44
C ASN A 158 -20.12 6.80 -2.97
N GLN A 159 -19.22 7.13 -2.04
CA GLN A 159 -18.97 8.49 -1.55
C GLN A 159 -17.81 9.17 -2.29
N LYS A 160 -17.26 8.53 -3.33
CA LYS A 160 -16.02 8.91 -4.03
C LYS A 160 -14.80 8.90 -3.12
N ASP A 161 -14.82 8.10 -2.07
CA ASP A 161 -13.59 7.78 -1.34
C ASP A 161 -12.85 6.71 -2.12
N TYR A 162 -11.60 7.01 -2.45
CA TYR A 162 -10.70 6.08 -3.11
C TYR A 162 -9.92 5.27 -2.08
N PHE A 163 -9.28 4.18 -2.54
CA PHE A 163 -8.29 3.47 -1.74
C PHE A 163 -7.26 4.43 -1.16
N THR A 164 -6.72 5.35 -1.96
CA THR A 164 -5.72 6.35 -1.57
C THR A 164 -5.97 7.70 -2.27
N ASN A 165 -5.29 8.77 -1.86
CA ASN A 165 -5.46 10.12 -2.42
C ASN A 165 -4.18 10.63 -3.08
N SER A 166 -4.29 11.29 -4.23
CA SER A 166 -3.14 11.76 -5.03
C SER A 166 -2.28 12.78 -4.30
N ASN A 167 -2.86 13.54 -3.36
CA ASN A 167 -2.13 14.53 -2.56
C ASN A 167 -1.25 13.90 -1.47
N ILE A 168 -1.44 12.62 -1.13
CA ILE A 168 -0.55 11.90 -0.18
C ILE A 168 0.35 10.88 -0.87
N VAL A 169 0.01 10.43 -2.07
CA VAL A 169 0.80 9.45 -2.83
C VAL A 169 1.84 10.16 -3.69
N PHE A 170 3.09 9.72 -3.56
CA PHE A 170 4.16 10.15 -4.46
C PHE A 170 4.14 9.36 -5.77
N CYS A 171 4.15 8.02 -5.69
CA CYS A 171 3.97 7.10 -6.81
C CYS A 171 3.59 5.70 -6.30
N TYR A 172 3.36 4.75 -7.22
CA TYR A 172 3.28 3.33 -6.87
C TYR A 172 4.04 2.43 -7.86
N PHE A 173 4.52 1.31 -7.36
CA PHE A 173 5.02 0.17 -8.13
C PHE A 173 4.05 -0.99 -7.95
N TYR A 174 3.52 -1.55 -9.04
CA TYR A 174 2.66 -2.71 -8.99
C TYR A 174 3.33 -3.89 -9.70
N ILE A 175 3.67 -4.91 -8.92
CA ILE A 175 4.37 -6.10 -9.38
C ILE A 175 3.34 -7.18 -9.67
N ILE A 176 3.33 -7.67 -10.91
CA ILE A 176 2.35 -8.64 -11.39
C ILE A 176 3.05 -9.97 -11.68
N ALA A 177 2.76 -10.98 -10.87
CA ALA A 177 3.12 -12.35 -11.18
C ALA A 177 2.13 -12.96 -12.19
N SER A 178 2.63 -13.86 -13.05
CA SER A 178 1.73 -14.57 -13.96
C SER A 178 0.77 -15.47 -13.16
N PRO A 179 -0.45 -15.70 -13.67
CA PRO A 179 -1.40 -16.60 -13.01
C PRO A 179 -0.84 -18.00 -12.79
N GLU A 180 0.00 -18.49 -13.69
CA GLU A 180 0.67 -19.78 -13.56
C GLU A 180 1.64 -19.80 -12.37
N ILE A 181 2.45 -18.76 -12.20
CA ILE A 181 3.39 -18.62 -11.09
C ILE A 181 2.63 -18.60 -9.76
N LEU A 182 1.58 -17.77 -9.67
CA LEU A 182 0.73 -17.68 -8.48
C LEU A 182 0.03 -19.00 -8.16
N TYR A 183 -0.55 -19.65 -9.18
CA TYR A 183 -1.21 -20.93 -9.01
C TYR A 183 -0.25 -21.99 -8.47
N LEU A 184 0.94 -22.11 -9.05
CA LEU A 184 1.93 -23.09 -8.62
C LEU A 184 2.41 -22.81 -7.20
N ARG A 185 2.57 -21.54 -6.83
CA ARG A 185 2.89 -21.12 -5.46
C ARG A 185 1.79 -21.58 -4.49
N TYR A 186 0.54 -21.26 -4.75
CA TYR A 186 -0.58 -21.66 -3.88
C TYR A 186 -0.79 -23.16 -3.86
N LYS A 187 -0.57 -23.86 -4.98
CA LYS A 187 -0.62 -25.33 -5.02
C LYS A 187 0.45 -25.97 -4.15
N ASN A 188 1.65 -25.37 -4.13
CA ASN A 188 2.72 -25.82 -3.25
C ASN A 188 2.41 -25.58 -1.77
N ILE A 189 1.70 -24.51 -1.43
CA ILE A 189 1.31 -24.18 -0.04
C ILE A 189 0.12 -25.03 0.41
N ASN A 190 -0.98 -24.97 -0.34
CA ASN A 190 -2.28 -25.54 0.02
C ASN A 190 -2.39 -27.05 -0.24
N LYS A 191 -1.49 -27.60 -1.08
CA LYS A 191 -1.51 -29.01 -1.52
C LYS A 191 -2.85 -29.44 -2.16
N SER A 192 -3.65 -28.49 -2.63
CA SER A 192 -4.97 -28.71 -3.25
C SER A 192 -5.20 -27.72 -4.38
N SER A 193 -5.59 -28.23 -5.56
CA SER A 193 -5.91 -27.39 -6.71
C SER A 193 -7.13 -26.50 -6.45
N GLU A 194 -8.16 -27.03 -5.78
CA GLU A 194 -9.37 -26.28 -5.44
C GLU A 194 -9.07 -25.12 -4.48
N ALA A 195 -8.33 -25.39 -3.40
CA ALA A 195 -7.93 -24.36 -2.45
C ALA A 195 -7.05 -23.29 -3.12
N SER A 196 -6.18 -23.69 -4.06
CA SER A 196 -5.33 -22.76 -4.81
C SER A 196 -6.12 -21.86 -5.75
N PHE A 197 -7.12 -22.41 -6.44
CA PHE A 197 -8.01 -21.59 -7.27
C PHE A 197 -8.88 -20.67 -6.42
N ASN A 198 -9.38 -21.14 -5.28
CA ASN A 198 -10.10 -20.29 -4.35
C ASN A 198 -9.21 -19.15 -3.81
N GLU A 199 -7.93 -19.40 -3.54
CA GLU A 199 -6.98 -18.36 -3.11
C GLU A 199 -6.74 -17.30 -4.19
N MET A 200 -6.73 -17.66 -5.48
CA MET A 200 -6.56 -16.72 -6.60
C MET A 200 -7.84 -15.96 -6.97
N PHE A 201 -8.98 -16.66 -6.99
CA PHE A 201 -10.22 -16.11 -7.55
C PHE A 201 -11.25 -15.76 -6.48
N ASN A 202 -10.96 -16.03 -5.22
CA ASN A 202 -11.79 -15.74 -4.06
C ASN A 202 -13.25 -16.21 -4.22
N PHE A 203 -13.47 -17.43 -4.72
CA PHE A 203 -14.82 -17.98 -4.97
C PHE A 203 -15.68 -18.05 -3.70
N SER A 204 -15.04 -18.21 -2.55
CA SER A 204 -15.70 -18.29 -1.25
C SER A 204 -15.98 -16.91 -0.62
N ASP A 205 -15.63 -15.82 -1.31
CA ASP A 205 -15.83 -14.43 -0.87
C ASP A 205 -15.28 -14.16 0.54
N HIS A 206 -14.05 -14.61 0.81
CA HIS A 206 -13.39 -14.37 2.09
C HIS A 206 -12.62 -13.05 2.06
N HIS A 207 -12.66 -12.31 3.16
CA HIS A 207 -11.82 -11.13 3.35
C HIS A 207 -10.38 -11.55 3.62
N PHE A 208 -9.42 -10.94 2.92
CA PHE A 208 -8.02 -11.26 3.10
C PHE A 208 -7.49 -10.75 4.45
N LEU A 209 -6.72 -11.58 5.13
CA LEU A 209 -5.99 -11.25 6.34
C LEU A 209 -4.53 -11.64 6.13
N ASN A 210 -3.61 -10.70 6.34
CA ASN A 210 -2.18 -10.99 6.24
C ASN A 210 -1.80 -12.05 7.31
N PRO A 211 -1.26 -13.23 6.92
CA PRO A 211 -0.91 -14.29 7.86
C PRO A 211 0.10 -13.90 8.93
N MET A 212 0.87 -12.82 8.73
CA MET A 212 1.87 -12.34 9.68
C MET A 212 1.26 -11.52 10.84
N GLN A 213 -0.05 -11.23 10.83
CA GLN A 213 -0.71 -10.45 11.87
C GLN A 213 -1.08 -11.31 13.09
N ASN A 214 -0.54 -10.93 14.26
CA ASN A 214 -0.65 -11.75 15.48
C ASN A 214 -1.49 -11.12 16.61
N LYS A 215 -2.00 -9.88 16.45
CA LYS A 215 -2.67 -9.15 17.54
C LYS A 215 -3.98 -8.50 17.07
N LEU A 216 -3.93 -7.28 16.54
CA LEU A 216 -5.09 -6.64 15.92
C LEU A 216 -5.19 -7.10 14.47
N LYS A 217 -6.33 -7.66 14.10
CA LYS A 217 -6.58 -8.13 12.72
C LYS A 217 -7.00 -6.97 11.84
N VAL A 218 -6.33 -6.79 10.71
CA VAL A 218 -6.67 -5.75 9.73
C VAL A 218 -6.94 -6.43 8.40
N TYR A 219 -8.20 -6.43 7.98
CA TYR A 219 -8.63 -7.05 6.74
C TYR A 219 -8.39 -6.12 5.55
N GLU A 220 -7.75 -6.63 4.49
CA GLU A 220 -7.48 -5.88 3.26
C GLU A 220 -8.48 -6.21 2.15
N ASN A 221 -8.63 -5.26 1.23
CA ASN A 221 -9.42 -5.42 0.02
C ASN A 221 -8.67 -6.16 -1.10
N ARG A 222 -8.08 -7.35 -0.85
CA ARG A 222 -7.35 -8.05 -1.93
C ARG A 222 -8.26 -8.48 -3.10
N THR A 223 -9.52 -8.81 -2.82
CA THR A 223 -10.47 -9.35 -3.81
C THR A 223 -9.93 -10.55 -4.60
N ASN A 224 -10.46 -10.83 -5.79
CA ASN A 224 -9.92 -11.82 -6.72
C ASN A 224 -8.81 -11.20 -7.60
N LEU A 225 -7.97 -12.06 -8.18
CA LEU A 225 -6.82 -11.70 -9.01
C LEU A 225 -7.19 -10.72 -10.15
N ASN A 226 -8.28 -10.97 -10.87
CA ASN A 226 -8.67 -10.14 -12.01
C ASN A 226 -9.02 -8.72 -11.57
N THR A 227 -9.85 -8.59 -10.54
CA THR A 227 -10.26 -7.30 -9.97
C THR A 227 -9.05 -6.55 -9.42
N ASN A 228 -8.16 -7.23 -8.69
CA ASN A 228 -6.96 -6.63 -8.15
C ASN A 228 -6.08 -6.03 -9.25
N ILE A 229 -5.74 -6.82 -10.27
CA ILE A 229 -4.86 -6.36 -11.34
C ILE A 229 -5.52 -5.25 -12.16
N LYS A 230 -6.78 -5.40 -12.54
CA LYS A 230 -7.50 -4.38 -13.31
C LYS A 230 -7.56 -3.05 -12.57
N SER A 231 -7.79 -3.09 -11.26
CA SER A 231 -7.93 -1.88 -10.46
C SER A 231 -6.66 -1.04 -10.44
N TRP A 232 -5.48 -1.68 -10.46
CA TRP A 232 -4.18 -0.99 -10.44
C TRP A 232 -3.57 -0.76 -11.83
N THR A 233 -4.06 -1.45 -12.85
CA THR A 233 -3.63 -1.26 -14.25
C THR A 233 -4.58 -0.37 -15.06
N ASP A 234 -5.66 0.12 -14.44
CA ASP A 234 -6.51 1.15 -15.04
C ASP A 234 -5.69 2.41 -15.36
N SER A 235 -5.86 2.93 -16.58
CA SER A 235 -5.07 4.06 -17.06
C SER A 235 -5.29 5.33 -16.25
N ASN A 236 -6.48 5.56 -15.70
CA ASN A 236 -6.73 6.71 -14.83
C ASN A 236 -5.99 6.56 -13.51
N VAL A 237 -5.94 5.35 -12.95
CA VAL A 237 -5.19 5.06 -11.72
C VAL A 237 -3.69 5.24 -11.97
N ILE A 238 -3.15 4.67 -13.04
CA ILE A 238 -1.74 4.85 -13.43
C ILE A 238 -1.39 6.33 -13.57
N ASN A 239 -2.19 7.09 -14.32
CA ASN A 239 -1.90 8.50 -14.58
C ASN A 239 -2.05 9.37 -13.32
N THR A 240 -3.08 9.10 -12.51
CA THR A 240 -3.37 9.89 -11.30
C THR A 240 -2.32 9.67 -10.22
N TYR A 241 -1.87 8.43 -10.03
CA TYR A 241 -0.98 8.05 -8.94
C TYR A 241 0.44 7.72 -9.40
N LYS A 242 0.80 8.09 -10.65
CA LYS A 242 2.14 7.90 -11.23
C LYS A 242 2.59 6.45 -11.12
N GLY A 243 1.75 5.55 -11.59
CA GLY A 243 1.97 4.10 -11.51
C GLY A 243 3.09 3.60 -12.39
N LYS A 244 3.85 2.64 -11.89
CA LYS A 244 4.76 1.80 -12.67
C LYS A 244 4.36 0.34 -12.51
N ILE A 245 3.93 -0.26 -13.61
CA ILE A 245 3.60 -1.70 -13.66
C ILE A 245 4.88 -2.46 -14.00
N ILE A 246 5.10 -3.57 -13.28
CA ILE A 246 6.30 -4.39 -13.39
C ILE A 246 5.88 -5.86 -13.45
N SER A 247 6.14 -6.53 -14.55
CA SER A 247 6.03 -7.98 -14.61
C SER A 247 7.05 -8.63 -13.69
N TYR A 248 6.60 -9.54 -12.83
CA TYR A 248 7.48 -10.36 -11.99
C TYR A 248 8.43 -11.21 -12.84
N GLN A 249 7.99 -11.65 -14.03
CA GLN A 249 8.84 -12.40 -14.95
C GLN A 249 10.00 -11.54 -15.46
N ARG A 250 9.75 -10.26 -15.80
CA ARG A 250 10.84 -9.33 -16.16
C ARG A 250 11.77 -9.07 -14.99
N LEU A 251 11.25 -9.02 -13.76
CA LEU A 251 12.09 -8.90 -12.57
C LEU A 251 13.05 -10.09 -12.42
N LEU A 252 12.64 -11.30 -12.83
CA LEU A 252 13.50 -12.50 -12.86
C LEU A 252 14.51 -12.48 -14.01
N ASP A 253 14.05 -12.18 -15.23
CA ASP A 253 14.86 -12.36 -16.45
C ASP A 253 15.75 -11.14 -16.75
N GLU A 254 15.30 -9.95 -16.38
CA GLU A 254 15.87 -8.64 -16.71
C GLU A 254 16.10 -7.81 -15.43
N THR A 255 16.53 -8.46 -14.33
CA THR A 255 16.58 -7.85 -12.99
C THR A 255 17.27 -6.49 -12.97
N GLU A 256 18.46 -6.37 -13.57
CA GLU A 256 19.22 -5.10 -13.60
C GLU A 256 18.42 -3.97 -14.27
N GLU A 257 17.77 -4.25 -15.40
CA GLU A 257 16.95 -3.27 -16.12
C GLU A 257 15.72 -2.84 -15.30
N VAL A 258 15.00 -3.79 -14.72
CA VAL A 258 13.82 -3.48 -13.89
C VAL A 258 14.20 -2.63 -12.67
N LEU A 259 15.31 -2.95 -11.99
CA LEU A 259 15.78 -2.14 -10.86
C LEU A 259 16.16 -0.73 -11.30
N ILE A 260 16.82 -0.57 -12.45
CA ILE A 260 17.11 0.74 -13.05
C ILE A 260 15.82 1.52 -13.35
N GLU A 261 14.82 0.87 -13.94
CA GLU A 261 13.53 1.49 -14.25
C GLU A 261 12.84 2.02 -12.99
N ILE A 262 12.85 1.27 -11.88
CA ILE A 262 12.30 1.69 -10.58
C ILE A 262 12.99 2.99 -10.12
N LEU A 263 14.32 3.03 -10.15
CA LEU A 263 15.08 4.20 -9.70
C LEU A 263 14.85 5.42 -10.61
N PHE A 264 14.80 5.22 -11.94
CA PHE A 264 14.48 6.30 -12.87
C PHE A 264 13.05 6.82 -12.72
N HIS A 265 12.09 5.95 -12.42
CA HIS A 265 10.71 6.36 -12.14
C HIS A 265 10.66 7.27 -10.91
N LEU A 266 11.33 6.90 -9.81
CA LEU A 266 11.46 7.77 -8.64
C LEU A 266 12.10 9.11 -9.02
N LYS A 267 13.22 9.07 -9.74
CA LYS A 267 13.96 10.26 -10.16
C LYS A 267 13.14 11.20 -11.05
N GLN A 268 12.36 10.65 -11.98
CA GLN A 268 11.47 11.40 -12.88
C GLN A 268 10.46 12.26 -12.12
N TYR A 269 10.01 11.81 -10.95
CA TYR A 269 9.09 12.55 -10.09
C TYR A 269 9.78 13.37 -9.00
N ASN A 270 11.07 13.69 -9.19
CA ASN A 270 11.90 14.50 -8.30
C ASN A 270 12.22 13.84 -6.94
N PHE A 271 12.25 12.50 -6.88
CA PHE A 271 12.88 11.84 -5.74
C PHE A 271 14.40 12.08 -5.82
N ASN A 272 14.99 12.63 -4.76
CA ASN A 272 16.41 12.99 -4.74
C ASN A 272 17.30 11.74 -4.66
N ILE A 273 17.68 11.17 -5.80
CA ILE A 273 18.48 9.95 -5.90
C ILE A 273 19.57 10.05 -6.98
N GLU A 274 20.76 9.57 -6.64
CA GLU A 274 21.88 9.39 -7.54
C GLU A 274 21.92 7.95 -8.05
N ILE A 275 22.07 7.76 -9.36
CA ILE A 275 22.07 6.42 -9.95
C ILE A 275 23.51 5.91 -10.04
N ASN A 276 23.85 4.99 -9.13
CA ASN A 276 25.10 4.24 -9.11
C ASN A 276 24.88 2.79 -9.59
N MET A 277 25.46 2.46 -10.75
CA MET A 277 25.36 1.12 -11.35
C MET A 277 26.10 0.03 -10.58
N ASN A 278 27.18 0.38 -9.87
CA ASN A 278 27.94 -0.60 -9.10
C ASN A 278 27.13 -1.10 -7.90
N ASP A 279 26.37 -0.22 -7.25
CA ASP A 279 25.51 -0.62 -6.13
C ASP A 279 24.37 -1.54 -6.57
N ILE A 280 23.81 -1.32 -7.78
CA ILE A 280 22.81 -2.22 -8.37
C ILE A 280 23.42 -3.61 -8.60
N LYS A 281 24.57 -3.68 -9.26
CA LYS A 281 25.27 -4.95 -9.54
C LYS A 281 25.69 -5.67 -8.26
N ASN A 282 26.16 -4.92 -7.26
CA ASN A 282 26.51 -5.46 -5.95
C ASN A 282 25.29 -6.07 -5.25
N PHE A 283 24.14 -5.38 -5.28
CA PHE A 283 22.91 -5.93 -4.75
C PHE A 283 22.51 -7.24 -5.44
N ILE A 284 22.45 -7.25 -6.77
CA ILE A 284 22.06 -8.43 -7.57
C ILE A 284 22.99 -9.62 -7.27
N SER A 285 24.32 -9.39 -7.25
CA SER A 285 25.29 -10.46 -6.98
C SER A 285 25.14 -11.09 -5.59
N SER A 286 24.58 -10.36 -4.62
CA SER A 286 24.41 -10.82 -3.24
C SER A 286 22.98 -11.31 -2.93
N ASN A 287 22.05 -11.16 -3.88
CA ASN A 287 20.63 -11.42 -3.66
C ASN A 287 20.03 -12.08 -4.90
N ASN A 288 19.65 -13.36 -4.75
CA ASN A 288 18.93 -14.07 -5.80
C ASN A 288 17.43 -13.94 -5.60
N ILE A 289 16.69 -13.84 -6.70
CA ILE A 289 15.25 -14.04 -6.70
C ILE A 289 14.99 -15.54 -6.85
N GLU A 290 14.18 -16.11 -5.96
CA GLU A 290 13.82 -17.52 -6.06
C GLU A 290 12.92 -17.75 -7.29
N SER A 291 13.42 -18.48 -8.28
CA SER A 291 12.59 -18.97 -9.38
C SER A 291 11.69 -20.08 -8.87
N ILE A 292 10.38 -20.00 -9.14
CA ILE A 292 9.48 -21.14 -8.87
C ILE A 292 9.87 -22.28 -9.81
N ASN A 293 10.32 -23.39 -9.23
CA ASN A 293 10.69 -24.60 -9.97
C ASN A 293 9.56 -25.09 -10.89
N SER A 294 9.96 -25.67 -12.03
CA SER A 294 9.18 -26.00 -13.22
C SER A 294 8.11 -27.11 -13.05
N ILE A 295 7.22 -27.00 -12.06
CA ILE A 295 6.05 -27.87 -11.97
C ILE A 295 5.12 -27.48 -13.14
N LYS A 296 4.97 -28.38 -14.11
CA LYS A 296 4.07 -28.15 -15.24
C LYS A 296 2.61 -28.29 -14.81
N LEU A 297 1.80 -27.29 -15.16
CA LEU A 297 0.35 -27.36 -15.08
C LEU A 297 -0.18 -28.50 -15.95
N SER A 298 -1.14 -29.27 -15.43
CA SER A 298 -1.92 -30.21 -16.23
C SER A 298 -2.84 -29.47 -17.20
N ASN A 299 -3.29 -30.15 -18.26
CA ASN A 299 -4.21 -29.56 -19.25
C ASN A 299 -5.53 -29.09 -18.64
N ASN A 300 -6.02 -29.77 -17.59
CA ASN A 300 -7.25 -29.37 -16.90
C ASN A 300 -7.04 -28.08 -16.10
N GLU A 301 -5.89 -27.95 -15.43
CA GLU A 301 -5.55 -26.74 -14.66
C GLU A 301 -5.37 -25.53 -15.57
N LYS A 302 -4.69 -25.71 -16.73
CA LYS A 302 -4.58 -24.65 -17.75
C LYS A 302 -5.96 -24.19 -18.23
N LYS A 303 -6.80 -25.14 -18.67
CA LYS A 303 -8.17 -24.84 -19.10
C LYS A 303 -8.99 -24.14 -18.02
N PHE A 304 -8.78 -24.47 -16.75
CA PHE A 304 -9.50 -23.82 -15.66
C PHE A 304 -9.00 -22.39 -15.43
N LEU A 305 -7.68 -22.16 -15.44
CA LEU A 305 -7.10 -20.81 -15.40
C LEU A 305 -7.64 -19.96 -16.55
N ASP A 306 -7.52 -20.44 -17.78
CA ASP A 306 -7.93 -19.71 -18.99
C ASP A 306 -9.43 -19.31 -18.97
N ARG A 307 -10.28 -20.13 -18.34
CA ARG A 307 -11.72 -19.85 -18.22
C ARG A 307 -12.06 -18.79 -17.18
N ASN A 308 -11.24 -18.65 -16.14
CA ASN A 308 -11.51 -17.73 -15.03
C ASN A 308 -10.69 -16.44 -15.11
N LEU A 309 -9.62 -16.43 -15.90
CA LEU A 309 -8.83 -15.23 -16.14
C LEU A 309 -9.54 -14.29 -17.10
N ASP A 310 -9.43 -13.00 -16.81
CA ASP A 310 -9.92 -11.99 -17.71
C ASP A 310 -8.92 -11.75 -18.85
N GLN A 311 -9.35 -12.01 -20.08
CA GLN A 311 -8.52 -11.93 -21.29
C GLN A 311 -8.06 -10.51 -21.63
N THR A 312 -8.61 -9.49 -20.98
CA THR A 312 -8.19 -8.09 -21.17
C THR A 312 -6.96 -7.70 -20.35
N ILE A 313 -6.52 -8.54 -19.40
CA ILE A 313 -5.38 -8.27 -18.54
C ILE A 313 -4.08 -8.67 -19.25
N ASN A 314 -3.12 -7.75 -19.30
CA ASN A 314 -1.77 -8.03 -19.79
C ASN A 314 -0.82 -8.31 -18.63
N PHE A 315 -0.32 -9.54 -18.54
CA PHE A 315 0.59 -9.99 -17.48
C PHE A 315 2.09 -9.82 -17.85
N SER A 316 2.38 -9.30 -19.06
CA SER A 316 3.72 -9.27 -19.65
C SER A 316 4.38 -7.88 -19.68
N GLN A 317 3.75 -6.84 -19.11
CA GLN A 317 4.24 -5.45 -19.16
C GLN A 317 5.25 -5.13 -18.06
#